data_AF-A0A350D4C0-F1
#
_entry.id   AF-A0A350D4C0-F1
#
_cell.length_a   1.000
_cell.length_b   1.000
_cell.length_c   1.000
_cell.angle_alpha   90.00
_cell.angle_beta   90.00
_cell.angle_gamma   90.00
#
_symmetry.space_group_name_H-M   'P 1'
#
loop_
_entity.id
_entity.type
_entity.pdbx_description
1 polymer ?
#
loop_
_entity_poly.entity_id
_entity_poly.type
_entity_poly.pdbx_seq_one_letter_code
_entity_poly.pdbx_strand_id
1 'polypeptide(L)'
;ARKRVIGQLAPDDFSAQLDMSKASVYQEEYPINRGLIKTPPGVEIISFSPVYIHVKLEKTKKIEMEVVPTIIGKLAEDLQLIKVEVNPSRVTVSGPESKVRPKDKVITSPIDVSALTDSAVVEVDLILPRPELRLLALYPRARVNIVIEKKNGSNPNQETKKAKK
;
A
#
# COMPACT_ATOMS: atom_id res chain seq x y z
N ALA A 1 -45.77 16.68 -24.89
CA ALA A 1 -45.17 16.70 -23.53
C ALA A 1 -44.22 15.52 -23.28
N ARG A 2 -44.68 14.26 -23.29
CA ARG A 2 -43.86 13.06 -22.93
C ARG A 2 -42.57 12.86 -23.77
N LYS A 3 -42.59 13.10 -25.08
CA LYS A 3 -41.40 13.01 -25.95
C LYS A 3 -40.28 14.00 -25.60
N ARG A 4 -40.61 15.14 -24.98
CA ARG A 4 -39.63 16.19 -24.65
C ARG A 4 -38.77 15.83 -23.43
N VAL A 5 -39.36 15.13 -22.45
CA VAL A 5 -38.65 14.68 -21.24
C VAL A 5 -37.60 13.64 -21.60
N ILE A 6 -37.95 12.65 -22.42
CA ILE A 6 -37.04 11.58 -22.86
C ILE A 6 -35.82 12.13 -23.62
N GLY A 7 -36.03 13.14 -24.46
CA GLY A 7 -34.95 13.77 -25.24
C GLY A 7 -33.99 14.66 -24.43
N GLN A 8 -34.25 14.87 -23.14
CA GLN A 8 -33.41 15.68 -22.24
C GLN A 8 -32.73 14.84 -21.15
N LEU A 9 -32.97 13.53 -21.12
CA LEU A 9 -32.36 12.63 -20.15
C LEU A 9 -30.89 12.40 -20.48
N ALA A 10 -30.03 12.57 -19.49
CA ALA A 10 -28.62 12.21 -19.51
C ALA A 10 -28.35 10.97 -18.63
N PRO A 11 -27.26 10.22 -18.85
CA PRO A 11 -26.90 9.10 -17.97
C PRO A 11 -26.79 9.48 -16.49
N ASP A 12 -26.25 10.66 -16.21
CA ASP A 12 -26.01 11.16 -14.83
C ASP A 12 -27.31 11.53 -14.09
N ASP A 13 -28.43 11.61 -14.80
CA ASP A 13 -29.76 11.81 -14.22
C ASP A 13 -30.26 10.57 -13.46
N PHE A 14 -29.58 9.44 -13.62
CA PHE A 14 -29.91 8.16 -13.00
C PHE A 14 -28.77 7.71 -12.08
N SER A 15 -29.11 7.15 -10.92
CA SER A 15 -28.12 6.48 -10.07
C SER A 15 -28.73 5.29 -9.36
N ALA A 16 -27.93 4.24 -9.14
CA ALA A 16 -28.33 3.09 -8.34
C ALA A 16 -27.48 3.04 -7.06
N GLN A 17 -28.11 2.82 -5.91
CA GLN A 17 -27.43 2.73 -4.61
C GLN A 17 -27.84 1.46 -3.90
N LEU A 18 -26.88 0.57 -3.64
CA LEU A 18 -27.07 -0.63 -2.83
C LEU A 18 -26.43 -0.41 -1.46
N ASP A 19 -27.23 -0.51 -0.40
CA ASP A 19 -26.74 -0.47 0.98
C ASP A 19 -26.12 -1.83 1.36
N MET A 20 -24.82 -1.81 1.64
CA MET A 20 -24.04 -3.00 2.02
C MET A 20 -23.79 -3.08 3.53
N SER A 21 -24.42 -2.23 4.35
CA SER A 21 -24.18 -2.16 5.81
C SER A 21 -24.51 -3.45 6.56
N LYS A 22 -25.43 -4.26 6.03
CA LYS A 22 -25.84 -5.58 6.57
C LYS A 22 -25.34 -6.75 5.72
N ALA A 23 -24.51 -6.47 4.72
CA ALA A 23 -24.01 -7.48 3.81
C ALA A 23 -23.04 -8.45 4.52
N SER A 24 -23.02 -9.69 4.05
CA SER A 24 -22.22 -10.78 4.62
C SER A 24 -21.15 -11.25 3.65
N VAL A 25 -20.02 -11.73 4.16
CA VAL A 25 -18.96 -12.36 3.36
C VAL A 25 -19.37 -13.69 2.72
N TYR A 26 -20.53 -14.24 3.12
CA TYR A 26 -21.10 -15.47 2.55
C TYR A 26 -22.12 -15.21 1.43
N GLN A 27 -22.60 -13.97 1.28
CA GLN A 27 -23.55 -13.59 0.24
C GLN A 27 -22.81 -12.86 -0.87
N GLU A 28 -22.88 -13.42 -2.09
CA GLU A 28 -22.27 -12.80 -3.27
C GLU A 28 -23.31 -12.23 -4.25
N GLU A 29 -24.55 -12.71 -4.25
CA GLU A 29 -25.61 -12.19 -5.15
C GLU A 29 -26.57 -11.24 -4.40
N TYR A 30 -26.78 -10.04 -4.97
CA TYR A 30 -27.64 -9.01 -4.41
C TYR A 30 -28.76 -8.66 -5.41
N PRO A 31 -30.04 -8.85 -5.03
CA PRO A 31 -31.15 -8.47 -5.90
C PRO A 31 -31.24 -6.96 -6.05
N ILE A 32 -31.42 -6.49 -7.28
CA ILE A 32 -31.74 -5.11 -7.58
C ILE A 32 -33.24 -4.94 -7.70
N ASN A 33 -33.79 -3.95 -7.02
CA ASN A 33 -35.18 -3.52 -7.14
C ASN A 33 -35.25 -2.05 -7.53
N ARG A 34 -36.44 -1.61 -7.99
CA ARG A 34 -36.68 -0.23 -8.43
C ARG A 34 -36.36 0.82 -7.35
N GLY A 35 -36.52 0.48 -6.07
CA GLY A 35 -36.26 1.40 -4.96
C GLY A 35 -34.79 1.78 -4.79
N LEU A 36 -33.87 1.00 -5.37
CA LEU A 36 -32.44 1.29 -5.37
C LEU A 36 -32.06 2.31 -6.46
N ILE A 37 -32.94 2.55 -7.44
CA ILE A 37 -32.66 3.40 -8.60
C ILE A 37 -33.34 4.75 -8.41
N LYS A 38 -32.51 5.79 -8.30
CA LYS A 38 -32.96 7.18 -8.30
C LYS A 38 -33.20 7.64 -9.72
N THR A 39 -34.32 8.31 -9.94
CA THR A 39 -34.76 8.82 -11.24
C THR A 39 -35.14 10.29 -11.16
N PRO A 40 -35.09 11.02 -12.27
CA PRO A 40 -35.57 12.40 -12.32
C PRO A 40 -37.08 12.50 -12.15
N PRO A 41 -37.60 13.68 -11.77
CA PRO A 41 -39.02 13.93 -11.72
C PRO A 41 -39.72 13.62 -13.06
N GLY A 42 -40.85 12.92 -13.00
CA GLY A 42 -41.66 12.60 -14.18
C GLY A 42 -41.14 11.45 -15.04
N VAL A 43 -40.13 10.71 -14.58
CA VAL A 43 -39.62 9.49 -15.20
C VAL A 43 -40.08 8.27 -14.41
N GLU A 44 -40.49 7.22 -15.12
CA GLU A 44 -40.82 5.92 -14.54
C GLU A 44 -39.89 4.84 -15.13
N ILE A 45 -39.36 3.97 -14.27
CA ILE A 45 -38.58 2.81 -14.69
C ILE A 45 -39.54 1.74 -15.17
N ILE A 46 -39.51 1.40 -16.46
CA ILE A 46 -40.32 0.30 -17.01
C ILE A 46 -39.62 -1.04 -16.82
N SER A 47 -38.32 -1.07 -17.08
CA SER A 47 -37.46 -2.25 -16.91
C SER A 47 -36.04 -1.81 -16.53
N PHE A 48 -35.28 -2.73 -15.95
CA PHE A 48 -33.86 -2.54 -15.66
C PHE A 48 -33.14 -3.88 -15.81
N SER A 49 -31.87 -3.82 -16.16
CA SER A 49 -30.98 -4.97 -16.24
C SER A 49 -29.60 -4.55 -15.75
N PRO A 50 -28.93 -5.35 -14.91
CA PRO A 50 -29.34 -6.67 -14.43
C PRO A 50 -30.32 -6.63 -13.24
N VAL A 51 -30.98 -7.75 -12.95
CA VAL A 51 -31.86 -7.91 -11.77
C VAL A 51 -31.14 -8.44 -10.52
N TYR A 52 -29.90 -8.92 -10.69
CA TYR A 52 -28.97 -9.26 -9.61
C TYR A 52 -27.60 -8.67 -9.94
N ILE A 53 -26.83 -8.32 -8.91
CA ILE A 53 -25.42 -8.01 -9.05
C ILE A 53 -24.58 -8.94 -8.18
N HIS A 54 -23.45 -9.35 -8.74
CA HIS A 54 -22.43 -10.12 -8.04
C HIS A 54 -21.48 -9.18 -7.30
N VAL A 55 -21.44 -9.27 -5.97
CA VAL A 55 -20.54 -8.49 -5.11
C VAL A 55 -19.92 -9.43 -4.08
N LYS A 56 -18.61 -9.62 -4.17
CA LYS A 56 -17.86 -10.43 -3.21
C LYS A 56 -17.28 -9.56 -2.09
N LEU A 57 -17.63 -9.90 -0.86
CA LEU A 57 -17.08 -9.25 0.33
C LEU A 57 -16.01 -10.12 1.00
N GLU A 58 -15.04 -9.46 1.60
CA GLU A 58 -13.98 -10.09 2.36
C GLU A 58 -13.74 -9.35 3.68
N LYS A 59 -13.29 -10.09 4.70
CA LYS A 59 -12.90 -9.49 5.97
C LYS A 59 -11.67 -8.59 5.76
N THR A 60 -11.69 -7.44 6.42
CA THR A 60 -10.49 -6.60 6.52
C THR A 60 -9.60 -7.16 7.62
N LYS A 61 -8.34 -7.41 7.30
CA LYS A 61 -7.31 -7.83 8.25
C LYS A 61 -6.34 -6.69 8.49
N LYS A 62 -5.95 -6.51 9.76
CA LYS A 62 -4.90 -5.59 10.20
C LYS A 62 -3.70 -6.38 10.67
N ILE A 63 -2.50 -6.00 10.24
CA ILE A 63 -1.25 -6.64 10.64
C ILE A 63 -0.14 -5.60 10.78
N GLU A 64 0.83 -5.87 11.64
CA GLU A 64 2.09 -5.12 11.65
C GLU A 64 3.07 -5.72 10.63
N MET A 65 3.61 -4.86 9.76
CA MET A 65 4.64 -5.23 8.79
C MET A 65 5.94 -4.52 9.13
N GLU A 66 7.05 -5.23 8.97
CA GLU A 66 8.40 -4.67 9.09
C GLU A 66 8.65 -3.68 7.94
N VAL A 67 9.29 -2.55 8.26
CA VAL A 67 9.76 -1.58 7.27
C VAL A 67 11.22 -1.90 6.92
N VAL A 68 11.51 -2.07 5.63
CA VAL A 68 12.85 -2.35 5.12
C VAL A 68 13.31 -1.22 4.20
N PRO A 69 14.41 -0.52 4.53
CA PRO A 69 14.98 0.49 3.66
C PRO A 69 15.48 -0.10 2.34
N THR A 70 15.14 0.55 1.23
CA THR A 70 15.67 0.22 -0.09
C THR A 70 16.89 1.09 -0.37
N ILE A 71 18.10 0.57 -0.15
CA ILE A 71 19.35 1.28 -0.44
C ILE A 71 19.80 0.94 -1.87
N ILE A 72 20.14 1.97 -2.65
CA ILE A 72 20.69 1.83 -4.01
C ILE A 72 21.98 2.62 -4.16
N GLY A 73 22.74 2.33 -5.22
CA GLY A 73 24.03 2.98 -5.46
C GLY A 73 25.17 2.38 -4.64
N LYS A 74 26.33 3.05 -4.67
CA LYS A 74 27.54 2.63 -3.93
C LYS A 74 28.21 3.86 -3.34
N LEU A 75 28.61 3.76 -2.08
CA LEU A 75 29.46 4.76 -1.43
C LEU A 75 30.84 4.84 -2.10
N ALA A 76 31.55 5.95 -1.87
CA ALA A 76 32.95 6.09 -2.25
C ALA A 76 33.81 4.97 -1.63
N GLU A 77 34.92 4.61 -2.29
CA GLU A 77 35.74 3.45 -1.90
C GLU A 77 36.35 3.54 -0.49
N ASP A 78 36.57 4.77 -0.01
CA ASP A 78 37.10 5.07 1.31
C ASP A 78 36.01 5.11 2.40
N LEU A 79 34.74 4.90 2.05
CA LEU A 79 33.60 4.90 2.95
C LEU A 79 32.95 3.51 3.04
N GLN A 80 32.31 3.26 4.19
CA GLN A 80 31.52 2.05 4.42
C GLN A 80 30.22 2.38 5.17
N LEU A 81 29.14 1.70 4.78
CA LEU A 81 27.86 1.77 5.45
C LEU A 81 27.90 0.89 6.70
N ILE A 82 27.80 1.50 7.88
CA ILE A 82 27.85 0.80 9.17
C ILE A 82 26.47 0.36 9.62
N LYS A 83 25.48 1.25 9.46
CA LYS A 83 24.14 1.01 9.98
C LYS A 83 23.09 1.76 9.18
N VAL A 84 21.92 1.14 9.04
CA VAL A 84 20.71 1.79 8.56
C VAL A 84 19.61 1.50 9.58
N GLU A 85 19.05 2.54 10.16
CA GLU A 85 17.93 2.44 11.08
C GLU A 85 16.72 3.16 10.50
N VAL A 86 15.56 2.53 10.58
CA VAL A 86 14.30 3.11 10.09
C VAL A 86 13.33 3.30 11.24
N ASN A 87 12.72 4.49 11.29
CA ASN A 87 11.71 4.84 12.26
C ASN A 87 10.46 5.36 11.52
N PRO A 88 9.29 4.69 11.67
CA PRO A 88 9.06 3.49 12.48
C PRO A 88 9.63 2.22 11.81
N SER A 89 10.09 1.25 12.62
CA SER A 89 10.58 -0.05 12.12
C SER A 89 9.47 -1.04 11.79
N ARG A 90 8.25 -0.76 12.26
CA ARG A 90 7.03 -1.49 11.94
C ARG A 90 5.88 -0.52 11.71
N VAL A 91 5.00 -0.88 10.78
CA VAL A 91 3.79 -0.11 10.48
C VAL A 91 2.58 -1.01 10.45
N THR A 92 1.44 -0.51 10.94
CA THR A 92 0.18 -1.22 10.83
C THR A 92 -0.42 -1.01 9.44
N VAL A 93 -0.66 -2.13 8.77
CA VAL A 93 -1.24 -2.20 7.43
C VAL A 93 -2.60 -2.88 7.52
N SER A 94 -3.57 -2.39 6.78
CA SER A 94 -4.89 -3.00 6.63
C SER A 94 -5.22 -3.29 5.17
N GLY A 95 -5.97 -4.35 4.92
CA GLY A 95 -6.52 -4.64 3.60
C GLY A 95 -7.36 -5.92 3.61
N PRO A 96 -7.76 -6.41 2.42
CA PRO A 96 -8.48 -7.67 2.31
C PRO A 96 -7.65 -8.82 2.88
N GLU A 97 -8.28 -9.71 3.66
CA GLU A 97 -7.59 -10.81 4.35
C GLU A 97 -6.73 -11.67 3.41
N SER A 98 -7.21 -11.96 2.21
CA SER A 98 -6.53 -12.72 1.14
C SER A 98 -5.26 -12.04 0.61
N LYS A 99 -5.14 -10.73 0.80
CA LYS A 99 -4.02 -9.91 0.32
C LYS A 99 -2.98 -9.63 1.39
N VAL A 100 -3.25 -10.02 2.64
CA VAL A 100 -2.32 -9.81 3.76
C VAL A 100 -1.56 -11.11 4.06
N ARG A 101 -0.24 -11.14 3.81
CA ARG A 101 0.62 -12.28 4.21
C ARG A 101 1.51 -11.92 5.41
N PRO A 102 1.70 -12.83 6.39
CA PRO A 102 2.52 -12.55 7.57
C PRO A 102 3.99 -12.18 7.31
N LYS A 103 4.54 -12.62 6.18
CA LYS A 103 5.95 -12.37 5.80
C LYS A 103 6.13 -11.15 4.89
N ASP A 104 5.06 -10.47 4.55
CA ASP A 104 5.15 -9.28 3.71
C ASP A 104 5.83 -8.15 4.48
N LYS A 105 6.60 -7.36 3.74
CA LYS A 105 7.33 -6.20 4.26
C LYS A 105 6.90 -4.96 3.51
N VAL A 106 7.00 -3.82 4.18
CA VAL A 106 6.87 -2.51 3.57
C VAL A 106 8.28 -2.04 3.24
N ILE A 107 8.49 -1.56 2.02
CA ILE A 107 9.81 -1.03 1.63
C ILE A 107 9.76 0.50 1.59
N THR A 108 10.91 1.15 1.71
CA THR A 108 10.97 2.59 1.44
C THR A 108 11.11 2.86 -0.05
N SER A 109 10.82 4.09 -0.48
CA SER A 109 11.37 4.61 -1.74
C SER A 109 12.90 4.43 -1.76
N PRO A 110 13.50 4.21 -2.94
CA PRO A 110 14.95 4.03 -3.03
C PRO A 110 15.72 5.22 -2.45
N ILE A 111 16.74 4.92 -1.66
CA ILE A 111 17.67 5.89 -1.10
C ILE A 111 19.01 5.68 -1.78
N ASP A 112 19.42 6.65 -2.60
CA ASP A 112 20.71 6.63 -3.26
C ASP A 112 21.81 7.12 -2.30
N VAL A 113 22.76 6.25 -2.00
CA VAL A 113 23.89 6.56 -1.11
C VAL A 113 25.12 7.06 -1.88
N SER A 114 25.08 7.07 -3.22
CA SER A 114 26.26 7.39 -4.04
C SER A 114 26.78 8.82 -3.84
N ALA A 115 25.91 9.74 -3.44
CA ALA A 115 26.25 11.14 -3.18
C ALA A 115 26.58 11.43 -1.70
N LEU A 116 26.48 10.43 -0.81
CA LEU A 116 26.73 10.64 0.62
C LEU A 116 28.23 10.61 0.92
N THR A 117 28.72 11.68 1.54
CA THR A 117 30.09 11.78 2.07
C THR A 117 30.17 11.52 3.57
N ASP A 118 29.05 11.68 4.28
CA ASP A 118 28.92 11.53 5.72
C ASP A 118 27.55 10.90 6.07
N SER A 119 27.38 10.57 7.35
CA SER A 119 26.10 10.06 7.88
C SER A 119 24.95 11.04 7.63
N ALA A 120 23.77 10.53 7.31
CA ALA A 120 22.62 11.34 6.93
C ALA A 120 21.30 10.79 7.49
N VAL A 121 20.33 11.69 7.68
CA VAL A 121 18.96 11.34 8.03
C VAL A 121 18.05 11.80 6.91
N VAL A 122 17.31 10.86 6.33
CA VAL A 122 16.39 11.12 5.21
C VAL A 122 14.97 10.72 5.57
N GLU A 123 13.99 11.50 5.11
CA GLU A 123 12.59 11.12 5.19
C GLU A 123 12.14 10.58 3.84
N VAL A 124 11.55 9.39 3.86
CA VAL A 124 11.18 8.64 2.67
C VAL A 124 9.76 8.12 2.74
N ASP A 125 9.16 7.95 1.56
CA ASP A 125 7.83 7.38 1.45
C ASP A 125 7.88 5.85 1.64
N LEU A 126 6.79 5.31 2.16
CA LEU A 126 6.60 3.87 2.33
C LEU A 126 5.83 3.28 1.15
N ILE A 127 6.35 2.20 0.60
CA ILE A 127 5.79 1.46 -0.53
C ILE A 127 5.26 0.13 -0.01
N LEU A 128 3.94 -0.04 -0.13
CA LEU A 128 3.26 -1.26 0.24
C LEU A 128 3.53 -2.36 -0.81
N PRO A 129 3.58 -3.64 -0.39
CA PRO A 129 3.83 -4.75 -1.30
C PRO A 129 2.67 -5.00 -2.28
N ARG A 130 1.52 -4.36 -2.05
CA ARG A 130 0.30 -4.52 -2.85
C ARG A 130 -0.58 -3.26 -2.84
N PRO A 131 -1.29 -2.98 -3.96
CA PRO A 131 -2.13 -1.79 -4.09
C PRO A 131 -3.46 -1.86 -3.30
N GLU A 132 -3.92 -3.04 -2.89
CA GLU A 132 -5.14 -3.20 -2.08
C GLU A 132 -4.92 -2.90 -0.59
N LEU A 133 -3.67 -2.76 -0.18
CA LEU A 133 -3.29 -2.48 1.19
C LEU A 133 -3.30 -0.98 1.47
N ARG A 134 -3.48 -0.62 2.75
CA ARG A 134 -3.47 0.76 3.24
C ARG A 134 -2.69 0.85 4.54
N LEU A 135 -1.89 1.90 4.68
CA LEU A 135 -1.26 2.27 5.95
C LEU A 135 -2.32 2.90 6.86
N LEU A 136 -2.31 2.54 8.14
CA LEU A 136 -3.19 3.16 9.14
C LEU A 136 -2.52 4.32 9.90
N ALA A 137 -1.27 4.62 9.58
CA ALA A 137 -0.53 5.72 10.21
C ALA A 137 -0.99 7.09 9.70
N LEU A 138 -1.01 8.09 10.58
CA LEU A 138 -1.36 9.48 10.26
C LEU A 138 -0.34 10.16 9.34
N TYR A 139 0.92 9.72 9.38
CA TYR A 139 2.01 10.21 8.55
C TYR A 139 2.75 9.00 7.94
N PRO A 140 2.55 8.68 6.65
CA PRO A 140 3.01 7.42 6.04
C PRO A 140 4.48 7.43 5.63
N ARG A 141 5.29 8.33 6.21
CA ARG A 141 6.73 8.43 5.92
C ARG A 141 7.55 7.80 7.02
N ALA A 142 8.73 7.34 6.65
CA ALA A 142 9.72 6.86 7.60
C ALA A 142 10.97 7.73 7.57
N ARG A 143 11.55 7.95 8.75
CA ARG A 143 12.86 8.55 8.94
C ARG A 143 13.90 7.45 8.91
N VAL A 144 14.84 7.53 7.97
CA VAL A 144 15.94 6.59 7.84
C VAL A 144 17.24 7.27 8.26
N ASN A 145 17.88 6.75 9.30
CA ASN A 145 19.18 7.17 9.79
C ASN A 145 20.26 6.27 9.18
N ILE A 146 21.15 6.86 8.40
CA ILE A 146 22.21 6.18 7.64
C ILE A 146 23.54 6.57 8.27
N VAL A 147 24.23 5.58 8.84
CA VAL A 147 25.51 5.76 9.50
C VAL A 147 26.62 5.25 8.58
N ILE A 148 27.54 6.16 8.23
CA ILE A 148 28.68 5.93 7.34
C ILE A 148 29.96 6.26 8.10
N GLU A 149 30.99 5.45 7.90
CA GLU A 149 32.35 5.69 8.43
C GLU A 149 33.41 5.51 7.35
N LYS A 150 34.61 6.04 7.60
CA LYS A 150 35.78 5.76 6.76
C LYS A 150 36.21 4.30 6.95
N LYS A 151 36.52 3.65 5.84
CA LYS A 151 37.08 2.30 5.83
C LYS A 151 38.52 2.37 6.35
N ASN A 152 38.73 1.96 7.60
CA ASN A 152 40.08 1.82 8.13
C ASN A 152 40.82 0.73 7.32
N GLY A 153 41.95 1.10 6.72
CA GLY A 153 42.77 0.19 5.92
C GLY A 153 43.09 -1.09 6.69
N SER A 154 42.71 -2.22 6.10
CA SER A 154 43.08 -3.56 6.56
C SER A 154 44.60 -3.65 6.77
N ASN A 155 45.01 -3.86 8.02
CA ASN A 155 46.40 -4.15 8.38
C ASN A 155 46.73 -5.60 7.94
N PRO A 156 47.67 -5.86 7.00
CA PRO A 156 47.89 -7.20 6.43
C PRO A 156 48.59 -8.22 7.33
N ASN A 157 48.74 -8.01 8.65
CA ASN A 157 49.66 -8.81 9.47
C ASN A 157 48.99 -9.75 10.48
N GLN A 158 48.15 -10.67 10.00
CA GLN A 158 47.81 -11.90 10.73
C GLN A 158 47.79 -13.12 9.79
N GLU A 159 48.91 -13.40 9.14
CA GLU A 159 49.26 -14.76 8.75
C GLU A 159 50.44 -15.24 9.60
N THR A 160 50.45 -16.54 9.93
CA THR A 160 51.45 -17.31 10.70
C THR A 160 51.36 -17.30 12.23
N LYS A 161 50.54 -18.21 12.78
CA LYS A 161 50.90 -19.11 13.91
C LYS A 161 49.80 -20.17 14.17
N LYS A 162 49.62 -21.08 13.22
CA LYS A 162 49.13 -22.45 13.51
C LYS A 162 49.93 -23.45 12.66
N ALA A 163 51.22 -23.55 12.98
CA ALA A 163 52.01 -24.73 12.72
C ALA A 163 52.59 -25.19 14.07
N LYS A 164 52.41 -26.48 14.38
CA LYS A 164 52.91 -27.24 15.55
C LYS A 164 52.16 -27.03 16.87
N LYS A 165 51.19 -27.90 17.13
CA LYS A 165 51.35 -28.99 18.12
C LYS A 165 50.31 -30.07 17.88
#